data_AF-A0A1G2WW04-F1
#
_entry.id   AF-A0A1G2WW04-F1
#
_cell.length_a   1.000
_cell.length_b   1.000
_cell.length_c   1.000
_cell.angle_alpha   90.00
_cell.angle_beta   90.00
_cell.angle_gamma   90.00
#
_symmetry.space_group_name_H-M   'P 1'
#
loop_
_entity.id
_entity.type
_entity.pdbx_description
1 polymer ?
#
loop_
_entity_poly.entity_id
_entity_poly.type
_entity_poly.pdbx_seq_one_letter_code
_entity_poly.pdbx_strand_id
1 'polypeptide(L)' 'GVSIPKDMLEKLHLTAGAQVEVKVDAKSNKIVIKPIISKSPLKIIDKEFADQVNDFIERYKPALKALAKK' A
#
# COMPACT_ATOMS: atom_id res chain seq x y z
N GLY A 1 -11.51 -1.50 30.14
CA GLY A 1 -10.59 -1.82 29.04
C GLY A 1 -11.36 -2.54 27.96
N VAL A 2 -11.02 -2.33 26.69
CA VAL A 2 -11.62 -3.06 25.55
C VAL A 2 -10.66 -4.16 25.15
N SER A 3 -11.14 -5.39 25.09
CA SER A 3 -10.35 -6.52 24.61
C SER A 3 -10.65 -6.76 23.13
N ILE A 4 -9.60 -6.82 22.32
CA ILE A 4 -9.71 -7.11 20.89
C ILE A 4 -9.15 -8.53 20.66
N PRO A 5 -9.91 -9.43 20.02
CA PRO A 5 -9.42 -10.77 19.68
C PRO A 5 -8.16 -10.73 18.82
N LYS A 6 -7.23 -11.68 19.05
CA LYS A 6 -5.96 -11.75 18.30
C LYS A 6 -6.18 -11.89 16.79
N ASP A 7 -7.12 -12.73 16.39
CA ASP A 7 -7.46 -12.94 14.97
C ASP A 7 -7.90 -11.66 14.26
N MET A 8 -8.51 -10.71 14.99
CA MET A 8 -8.88 -9.41 14.43
C MET A 8 -7.69 -8.47 14.30
N LEU A 9 -6.74 -8.53 15.25
CA LEU A 9 -5.49 -7.78 15.16
C LEU A 9 -4.67 -8.24 13.96
N GLU A 10 -4.57 -9.56 13.72
CA GLU A 10 -3.86 -10.11 12.56
C GLU A 10 -4.47 -9.67 11.23
N LYS A 11 -5.81 -9.70 11.10
CA LYS A 11 -6.51 -9.22 9.90
C LYS A 11 -6.29 -7.74 9.61
N LEU A 12 -6.05 -6.95 10.65
CA LEU A 12 -5.78 -5.51 10.54
C LEU A 12 -4.28 -5.20 10.52
N HIS A 13 -3.43 -6.24 10.54
CA HIS A 13 -1.97 -6.14 10.68
C HIS A 13 -1.53 -5.25 11.85
N LEU A 14 -2.28 -5.30 12.94
CA LEU A 14 -2.03 -4.54 14.16
C LEU A 14 -1.20 -5.36 15.13
N THR A 15 -0.15 -4.75 15.66
CA THR A 15 0.68 -5.30 16.74
C THR A 15 0.38 -4.57 18.06
N ALA A 16 0.75 -5.16 19.19
CA ALA A 16 0.64 -4.48 20.48
C ALA A 16 1.48 -3.18 20.46
N GLY A 17 0.86 -2.06 20.85
CA GLY A 17 1.48 -0.73 20.78
C GLY A 17 1.34 -0.02 19.42
N ALA A 18 0.68 -0.62 18.43
CA ALA A 18 0.39 0.05 17.16
C ALA A 18 -0.57 1.24 17.33
N GLN A 19 -0.35 2.30 16.56
CA GLN A 19 -1.23 3.46 16.56
C GLN A 19 -2.48 3.19 15.70
N VAL A 20 -3.64 3.53 16.26
CA VAL A 20 -4.94 3.37 15.61
C VAL A 20 -5.74 4.66 15.68
N GLU A 21 -6.50 4.93 14.64
CA GLU A 21 -7.50 5.97 14.64
C GLU A 21 -8.82 5.38 15.17
N VAL A 22 -9.40 6.04 16.17
CA VAL A 22 -10.70 5.65 16.75
C VAL A 22 -11.70 6.77 16.47
N LYS A 23 -12.79 6.42 15.78
CA LYS A 23 -13.89 7.35 15.47
C LYS A 23 -15.22 6.76 15.91
N VAL A 24 -16.13 7.63 16.32
CA VAL A 24 -17.52 7.27 16.61
C VAL A 24 -18.36 7.60 15.38
N ASP A 25 -18.99 6.58 14.81
CA ASP A 25 -20.01 6.77 13.78
C ASP A 25 -21.37 6.93 14.47
N ALA A 26 -21.75 8.18 14.73
CA ALA A 26 -22.99 8.52 15.45
C ALA A 26 -24.27 8.10 14.69
N LYS A 27 -24.17 7.89 13.37
CA LYS A 27 -25.32 7.44 12.55
C LYS A 27 -25.64 5.98 12.79
N SER A 28 -24.63 5.13 12.96
CA SER A 28 -24.80 3.70 13.20
C SER A 28 -24.55 3.26 14.64
N ASN A 29 -24.25 4.19 15.55
CA ASN A 29 -23.83 3.93 16.93
C ASN A 29 -22.68 2.92 17.02
N LYS A 30 -21.68 3.08 16.15
CA LYS A 30 -20.51 2.18 16.06
C LYS A 30 -19.22 2.90 16.41
N ILE A 31 -18.28 2.15 16.98
CA ILE A 31 -16.88 2.56 17.10
C ILE A 31 -16.14 1.96 15.91
N VAL A 32 -15.48 2.82 15.13
CA VAL A 32 -14.67 2.44 13.99
C VAL A 32 -13.20 2.60 14.37
N ILE A 33 -12.49 1.48 14.40
CA ILE A 33 -11.05 1.42 14.66
C ILE A 33 -10.35 1.17 13.32
N LYS A 34 -9.44 2.06 12.94
CA LYS A 34 -8.64 1.93 11.72
C LYS A 34 -7.15 1.92 12.05
N PRO A 35 -6.35 1.00 11.49
CA PRO A 35 -4.90 1.10 11.59
C PRO A 35 -4.45 2.42 10.97
N ILE A 36 -3.58 3.15 11.67
CA ILE A 36 -2.86 4.27 11.06
C ILE A 36 -1.77 3.63 10.21
N ILE A 37 -2.14 3.26 8.99
CA ILE A 37 -1.17 2.96 7.96
C ILE A 37 -0.59 4.33 7.60
N SER A 38 0.47 4.73 8.31
CA SER A 38 1.43 5.67 7.73
C SER A 38 1.73 5.08 6.38
N LYS A 39 1.24 5.72 5.31
CA LYS A 39 1.52 5.31 3.94
C LYS A 39 3.00 5.00 3.94
N SER A 40 3.36 3.71 3.92
CA SER A 40 4.76 3.35 3.86
C SER A 40 5.31 4.17 2.72
N PRO A 41 6.45 4.87 2.91
CA PRO A 41 7.01 5.69 1.86
C PRO A 41 6.99 4.80 0.63
N LEU A 42 6.30 5.27 -0.43
CA LEU A 42 6.21 4.62 -1.74
C LEU A 42 7.47 3.80 -1.89
N LYS A 43 7.33 2.47 -1.79
CA LYS A 43 8.42 1.48 -1.77
C LYS A 43 9.52 2.06 -2.62
N ILE A 44 10.55 2.65 -1.98
CA ILE A 44 11.47 3.60 -2.64
C ILE A 44 11.93 2.85 -3.87
N ILE A 45 11.44 3.25 -5.05
CA ILE A 45 11.74 2.50 -6.25
C ILE A 45 13.25 2.60 -6.34
N ASP A 46 13.90 1.45 -6.20
CA ASP A 46 15.34 1.39 -6.20
C ASP A 46 15.81 2.10 -7.48
N LYS A 47 16.69 3.08 -7.33
CA LYS A 47 17.10 3.91 -8.46
C LYS A 47 17.72 3.03 -9.56
N GLU A 48 18.43 1.97 -9.18
CA GLU A 48 19.00 1.01 -10.12
C GLU A 48 17.91 0.27 -10.89
N PHE A 49 16.80 -0.08 -10.22
CA PHE A 49 15.64 -0.69 -10.89
C PHE A 49 14.93 0.29 -11.84
N ALA A 50 14.79 1.55 -11.44
CA ALA A 50 14.20 2.58 -12.31
C ALA A 50 15.05 2.81 -13.57
N ASP A 51 16.37 2.89 -13.42
CA ASP A 51 17.32 3.07 -14.51
C ASP A 51 17.29 1.84 -15.45
N GLN A 52 17.27 0.62 -14.90
CA GLN A 52 17.16 -0.61 -15.69
C GLN A 52 15.86 -0.68 -16.51
N VAL A 53 14.74 -0.25 -15.93
CA VAL A 53 13.45 -0.20 -16.63
C VAL A 53 13.48 0.85 -17.74
N ASN A 54 14.13 1.99 -17.52
CA ASN A 54 14.25 3.02 -18.53
C ASN A 54 15.08 2.53 -19.74
N ASP A 55 16.24 1.91 -19.49
CA ASP A 55 17.08 1.33 -20.54
C ASP A 55 16.35 0.23 -21.34
N PHE A 56 15.58 -0.60 -20.65
CA PHE A 56 14.73 -1.60 -21.29
C PHE A 56 13.71 -0.94 -22.22
N ILE A 57 12.98 0.07 -21.75
CA ILE A 57 11.99 0.78 -22.56
C ILE A 57 12.66 1.40 -23.78
N GLU A 58 13.79 2.10 -23.64
CA GLU A 58 14.48 2.73 -24.76
C GLU A 58 14.94 1.72 -25.81
N ARG A 59 15.50 0.58 -25.38
CA ARG A 59 16.00 -0.47 -26.28
C ARG A 59 14.90 -1.11 -27.11
N TYR A 60 13.71 -1.31 -26.54
CA TYR A 60 12.61 -2.01 -27.20
C TYR A 60 11.56 -1.08 -27.83
N LYS A 61 11.58 0.22 -27.52
CA LYS A 61 10.73 1.26 -28.15
C LYS A 61 10.71 1.23 -29.68
N PRO A 62 11.84 1.09 -30.41
CA PRO A 62 11.80 1.02 -31.86
C PRO A 62 11.14 -0.26 -32.37
N ALA A 63 11.38 -1.41 -31.70
CA ALA A 63 10.76 -2.69 -32.05
C ALA A 63 9.24 -2.67 -31.81
N LEU A 64 8.79 -2.08 -30.70
CA LEU A 64 7.37 -1.91 -30.40
C LEU A 64 6.67 -0.98 -31.40
N LYS A 65 7.33 0.12 -31.80
CA LYS A 65 6.82 1.03 -32.84
C LYS A 65 6.74 0.36 -34.22
N ALA A 66 7.69 -0.53 -34.54
CA ALA A 66 7.65 -1.29 -35.78
C ALA A 66 6.52 -2.33 -35.78
N LEU A 67 6.25 -2.96 -34.62
CA LEU A 67 5.14 -3.89 -34.47
C LEU A 67 3.76 -3.20 -34.57
N ALA A 68 3.63 -1.99 -34.02
CA ALA A 68 2.38 -1.23 -34.03
C ALA A 68 2.02 -0.61 -35.39
N LYS A 69 2.92 -0.66 -36.38
CA LYS A 69 2.71 -0.20 -37.76
C LYS A 69 2.28 -1.32 -38.71
N LYS A 70 2.07 -2.53 -38.20
CA LYS A 70 1.60 -3.70 -38.94
C LYS A 70 0.12 -3.91 -38.67
#